data_AF-A0A537TNH6-F1
#
_entry.id   AF-A0A537TNH6-F1
#
_cell.length_a   1.000
_cell.length_b   1.000
_cell.length_c   1.000
_cell.angle_alpha   90.00
_cell.angle_beta   90.00
_cell.angle_gamma   90.00
#
_symmetry.space_group_name_H-M   'P 1'
#
loop_
_entity.id
_entity.type
_entity.pdbx_description
1 polymer ?
#
loop_
_entity_poly.entity_id
_entity_poly.type
_entity_poly.pdbx_seq_one_letter_code
_entity_poly.pdbx_strand_id
1 'polypeptide(L)' 'MMARIYKPAKTAMQSGIAKTREWVLDYEPEQARE' A
#
# COMPACT_ATOMS: atom_id res chain seq x y z
N MET A 1 16.83 -4.61 -1.31
CA MET A 1 15.50 -4.73 -1.93
C MET A 1 14.61 -5.57 -1.03
N MET A 2 13.64 -4.95 -0.35
CA MET A 2 12.62 -5.67 0.43
C MET A 2 11.25 -5.47 -0.21
N ALA A 3 10.42 -6.51 -0.14
CA ALA A 3 9.04 -6.49 -0.58
C ALA A 3 8.11 -6.57 0.63
N ARG A 4 7.03 -5.78 0.62
CA ARG A 4 6.00 -5.75 1.65
C ARG A 4 4.68 -6.22 1.05
N ILE A 5 4.08 -7.24 1.66
CA ILE A 5 2.75 -7.73 1.30
C ILE A 5 1.79 -7.35 2.42
N TYR A 6 0.78 -6.56 2.11
CA TYR A 6 -0.18 -6.11 3.12
C TYR A 6 -1.57 -5.86 2.52
N LYS A 7 -2.58 -5.86 3.39
CA LYS A 7 -3.95 -5.48 3.04
C LYS A 7 -4.23 -4.09 3.62
N PRO A 8 -4.45 -3.05 2.80
CA PRO A 8 -4.56 -1.69 3.29
C PRO A 8 -5.84 -1.51 4.12
N ALA A 9 -5.72 -0.80 5.22
CA ALA A 9 -6.85 -0.41 6.06
C ALA A 9 -7.53 0.85 5.49
N LYS A 10 -8.81 1.03 5.81
CA LYS A 10 -9.56 2.25 5.47
C LYS A 10 -9.02 3.41 6.31
N THR A 11 -8.72 4.55 5.70
CA THR A 11 -8.39 5.77 6.46
C THR A 11 -9.67 6.49 6.91
N ALA A 12 -9.59 7.24 8.02
CA ALA A 12 -10.76 7.92 8.60
C ALA A 12 -11.40 8.94 7.64
N MET A 13 -10.59 9.60 6.80
CA MET A 13 -11.06 10.60 5.83
C MET A 13 -11.61 9.98 4.53
N GLN A 14 -11.39 8.69 4.29
CA GLN A 14 -11.93 8.01 3.11
C GLN A 14 -13.35 7.51 3.36
N SER A 15 -14.26 7.82 2.44
CA SER A 15 -15.64 7.29 2.46
C SER A 15 -15.69 5.82 2.00
N GLY A 16 -14.94 5.46 0.95
CA GLY A 16 -14.98 4.13 0.32
C GLY A 16 -14.07 3.06 0.94
N ILE A 17 -14.43 1.78 0.68
CA ILE A 17 -13.68 0.58 1.12
C ILE A 17 -13.12 -0.26 -0.04
N ALA A 18 -13.22 0.21 -1.29
CA ALA A 18 -12.82 -0.59 -2.46
C ALA A 18 -11.38 -1.09 -2.35
N LYS A 19 -10.46 -0.18 -1.99
CA LYS A 19 -9.03 -0.47 -1.88
C LYS A 19 -8.67 -1.44 -0.75
N THR A 20 -9.54 -1.64 0.25
CA THR A 20 -9.24 -2.52 1.39
C THR A 20 -9.52 -3.98 1.11
N ARG A 21 -10.08 -4.31 -0.06
CA ARG A 21 -10.44 -5.70 -0.42
C ARG A 21 -9.29 -6.47 -1.04
N GLU A 22 -8.36 -5.75 -1.65
CA GLU A 22 -7.27 -6.32 -2.43
C GLU A 22 -5.98 -6.36 -1.62
N TRP A 23 -5.16 -7.37 -1.88
CA TRP A 23 -3.81 -7.45 -1.32
C TRP A 23 -2.86 -6.62 -2.18
N VAL A 24 -1.98 -5.87 -1.51
CA VAL A 24 -1.00 -5.02 -2.17
C VAL A 24 0.39 -5.61 -1.93
N LEU A 25 1.16 -5.67 -3.01
CA LEU A 25 2.59 -5.99 -3.01
C LEU A 25 3.34 -4.71 -3.36
N ASP A 26 4.12 -4.20 -2.41
CA ASP A 26 4.89 -2.97 -2.53
C ASP A 26 6.38 -3.26 -2.38
N TYR A 27 7.20 -2.63 -3.21
CA TYR A 27 8.65 -2.79 -3.19
C TYR A 27 9.29 -1.50 -2.71
N GLU A 28 10.28 -1.60 -1.83
CA GLU A 28 11.08 -0.43 -1.47
C GLU A 28 11.80 0.12 -2.70
N PRO A 29 11.81 1.46 -2.90
CA PRO A 29 12.50 2.07 -4.02
C PRO A 29 14.00 1.79 -3.93
N GLU A 30 14.58 1.30 -5.02
CA GLU A 30 16.00 0.91 -5.07
C GLU A 30 16.95 2.12 -5.03
N GLN A 31 16.45 3.32 -5.35
CA GLN A 31 17.17 4.58 -5.30
C GLN A 31 16.33 5.65 -4.61
N ALA A 32 16.96 6.52 -3.83
CA ALA A 32 16.30 7.71 -3.31
C ALA A 32 15.81 8.54 -4.50
N ARG A 33 14.55 8.98 -4.45
CA ARG A 33 13.97 9.81 -5.52
C ARG A 33 14.76 11.12 -5.58
N GLU A 34 15.32 11.44 -6.75
CA GLU A 34 16.09 12.68 -7.01
C GLU A 34 15.27 13.96 -6.79
#